data_AF-A0A227JCH7-F1
#
_entry.id   AF-A0A227JCH7-F1
#
_cell.length_a   1.000
_cell.length_b   1.000
_cell.length_c   1.000
_cell.angle_alpha   90.00
_cell.angle_beta   90.00
_cell.angle_gamma   90.00
#
_symmetry.space_group_name_H-M   'P 1'
#
loop_
_entity.id
_entity.type
_entity.pdbx_description
1 polymer ?
#
loop_
_entity_poly.entity_id
_entity_poly.type
_entity_poly.pdbx_seq_one_letter_code
_entity_poly.pdbx_strand_id
1 'polypeptide(L)'
;MMEHLIYNRHKGILSAMLISAAAFYGLTTASPANALTEQPIYPDPANSANSCMADAYFDTGGSGMKGTLGEALNCTANDVEITQVIPKEIILPDGSSSGNLTCTLGETFKLKADIRVRANAAERWDTTFYVPRKENVDPDVIYQDGDACSVLLPVPVGAGGFDPDFLVAQQLDGDACGDIKKSELTADEYTLEDAVFEIICEDDGLDGQADFNYCAAWDNIERDNCSEDSAYPGQVPNNKSKCKCDNFNIPVFIKPNPPTVLKSVEPASSNEPAGTFKYTLTI
;
A
#
# COMPACT_ATOMS: atom_id res chain seq x y z
N MET A 1 -29.82 8.15 -83.70
CA MET A 1 -30.16 9.48 -84.25
C MET A 1 -30.01 10.45 -83.08
N MET A 2 -28.80 11.00 -82.85
CA MET A 2 -28.46 12.43 -83.12
C MET A 2 -29.62 13.35 -82.66
N GLU A 3 -29.47 14.34 -81.79
CA GLU A 3 -28.35 15.24 -81.47
C GLU A 3 -28.81 16.16 -80.30
N HIS A 4 -27.95 17.14 -79.93
CA HIS A 4 -28.15 18.31 -79.06
C HIS A 4 -27.64 18.17 -77.62
N LEU A 5 -26.41 18.61 -77.27
CA LEU A 5 -25.73 19.92 -77.37
C LEU A 5 -26.39 21.09 -76.61
N ILE A 6 -25.70 21.47 -75.51
CA ILE A 6 -25.31 22.82 -75.07
C ILE A 6 -26.41 23.74 -74.47
N TYR A 7 -26.26 24.17 -73.20
CA TYR A 7 -25.81 25.54 -72.81
C TYR A 7 -25.88 25.82 -71.28
N ASN A 8 -24.69 25.87 -70.65
CA ASN A 8 -24.12 26.90 -69.75
C ASN A 8 -25.04 27.83 -68.91
N ARG A 9 -24.71 28.02 -67.61
CA ARG A 9 -24.18 29.30 -67.06
C ARG A 9 -23.86 29.28 -65.55
N HIS A 10 -22.56 29.42 -65.29
CA HIS A 10 -21.88 30.37 -64.38
C HIS A 10 -21.95 30.28 -62.84
N LYS A 11 -20.71 30.38 -62.30
CA LYS A 11 -20.16 31.21 -61.19
C LYS A 11 -19.54 30.29 -60.12
N GLY A 12 -18.30 30.44 -59.67
CA GLY A 12 -17.23 31.42 -59.87
C GLY A 12 -15.92 30.80 -59.33
N ILE A 13 -14.78 31.11 -59.95
CA ILE A 13 -13.70 31.93 -59.36
C ILE A 13 -12.76 31.16 -58.41
N LEU A 14 -11.58 30.86 -58.97
CA LEU A 14 -10.23 30.89 -58.38
C LEU A 14 -10.03 30.36 -56.94
N SER A 15 -9.43 29.17 -56.83
CA SER A 15 -8.61 28.81 -55.65
C SER A 15 -7.18 29.28 -55.89
N ALA A 16 -6.79 30.29 -55.11
CA ALA A 16 -5.43 30.76 -54.96
C ALA A 16 -4.61 29.80 -54.07
N MET A 17 -3.36 29.57 -54.45
CA MET A 17 -2.32 29.05 -53.56
C MET A 17 -2.16 29.96 -52.34
N LEU A 18 -2.08 29.37 -51.15
CA LEU A 18 -1.43 29.97 -49.99
C LEU A 18 -0.53 28.93 -49.34
N ILE A 19 0.77 29.12 -49.57
CA ILE A 19 1.86 28.52 -48.81
C ILE A 19 1.82 29.19 -47.43
N SER A 20 1.49 28.43 -46.39
CA SER A 20 1.61 28.91 -45.02
C SER A 20 2.90 28.37 -44.41
N ALA A 21 3.84 29.27 -44.17
CA ALA A 21 5.01 29.04 -43.35
C ALA A 21 4.58 29.10 -41.88
N ALA A 22 4.82 28.02 -41.14
CA ALA A 22 4.82 28.04 -39.69
C ALA A 22 6.14 27.43 -39.21
N ALA A 23 7.10 28.29 -38.92
CA ALA A 23 8.19 27.98 -38.01
C ALA A 23 7.84 28.66 -36.68
N PHE A 24 7.45 27.89 -35.67
CA PHE A 24 7.70 28.26 -34.29
C PHE A 24 7.91 27.00 -33.45
N TYR A 25 9.06 27.01 -32.82
CA TYR A 25 9.59 26.11 -31.83
C TYR A 25 8.53 25.63 -30.83
N GLY A 26 8.41 24.31 -30.76
CA GLY A 26 7.89 23.60 -29.62
C GLY A 26 8.57 22.26 -29.63
N LEU A 27 9.73 22.16 -28.99
CA LEU A 27 10.19 20.90 -28.43
C LEU A 27 9.02 20.41 -27.59
N THR A 28 8.21 19.50 -28.13
CA THR A 28 7.52 18.56 -27.29
C THR A 28 8.64 17.79 -26.62
N THR A 29 9.06 18.25 -25.44
CA THR A 29 9.36 17.32 -24.37
C THR A 29 8.09 16.49 -24.25
N ALA A 30 7.98 15.45 -25.09
CA ALA A 30 7.35 14.25 -24.63
C ALA A 30 8.15 13.93 -23.38
N SER A 31 7.62 14.34 -22.23
CA SER A 31 7.89 13.59 -21.02
C SER A 31 7.74 12.14 -21.46
N PRO A 32 8.75 11.27 -21.23
CA PRO A 32 8.48 9.86 -21.37
C PRO A 32 7.16 9.65 -20.62
N ALA A 33 6.20 9.02 -21.29
CA ALA A 33 5.09 8.42 -20.57
C ALA A 33 5.79 7.57 -19.52
N ASN A 34 5.87 8.10 -18.30
CA ASN A 34 6.30 7.32 -17.18
C ASN A 34 5.28 6.21 -17.19
N ALA A 35 5.74 5.00 -17.46
CA ALA A 35 5.10 3.86 -16.85
C ALA A 35 4.97 4.26 -15.38
N LEU A 36 3.76 4.61 -14.96
CA LEU A 36 3.36 4.24 -13.62
C LEU A 36 3.65 2.75 -13.65
N THR A 37 4.74 2.34 -13.02
CA THR A 37 4.96 0.93 -12.72
C THR A 37 3.73 0.55 -11.93
N GLU A 38 2.77 -0.08 -12.60
CA GLU A 38 1.41 -0.36 -12.12
C GLU A 38 1.57 -1.03 -10.75
N GLN A 39 1.39 -0.25 -9.68
CA GLN A 39 1.53 -0.77 -8.33
C GLN A 39 0.25 -1.58 -8.06
N PRO A 40 0.34 -2.78 -7.48
CA PRO A 40 -0.84 -3.59 -7.20
C PRO A 40 -1.70 -3.01 -6.06
N ILE A 41 -1.16 -2.00 -5.36
CA ILE A 41 -1.82 -1.24 -4.30
C ILE A 41 -1.59 0.25 -4.52
N TYR A 42 -2.52 1.08 -4.07
CA TYR A 42 -2.36 2.54 -4.15
C TYR A 42 -1.19 3.01 -3.27
N PRO A 43 -0.22 3.78 -3.81
CA PRO A 43 0.94 4.24 -3.03
C PRO A 43 0.57 5.05 -1.79
N ASP A 44 -0.40 5.94 -1.93
CA ASP A 44 -1.18 6.51 -0.83
C ASP A 44 -2.55 5.84 -0.90
N PRO A 45 -3.05 5.19 0.16
CA PRO A 45 -2.64 5.29 1.58
C PRO A 45 -1.56 4.31 2.07
N ALA A 46 -0.99 3.44 1.23
CA ALA A 46 -0.08 2.37 1.67
C ALA A 46 1.23 2.85 2.31
N ASN A 47 1.65 4.08 1.99
CA ASN A 47 2.90 4.70 2.43
C ASN A 47 2.68 6.01 3.20
N SER A 48 1.47 6.22 3.71
CA SER A 48 1.07 7.38 4.51
C SER A 48 0.40 6.96 5.81
N ALA A 49 0.29 7.89 6.75
CA ALA A 49 -0.24 7.63 8.07
C ALA A 49 -1.77 7.66 8.00
N ASN A 50 -2.43 6.71 8.66
CA ASN A 50 -3.88 6.60 8.68
C ASN A 50 -4.39 6.01 10.00
N SER A 51 -5.71 6.11 10.19
CA SER A 51 -6.41 5.48 11.29
C SER A 51 -6.44 3.97 11.09
N CYS A 52 -6.45 3.22 12.19
CA CYS A 52 -6.65 1.79 12.15
C CYS A 52 -8.13 1.42 11.87
N MET A 53 -8.37 0.17 11.51
CA MET A 53 -9.69 -0.33 11.06
C MET A 53 -10.82 -0.05 12.06
N ALA A 54 -10.57 -0.24 13.35
CA ALA A 54 -11.59 -0.01 14.39
C ALA A 54 -11.91 1.48 14.61
N ASP A 55 -10.90 2.34 14.53
CA ASP A 55 -11.09 3.79 14.56
C ASP A 55 -11.90 4.24 13.34
N ALA A 56 -11.51 3.78 12.15
CA ALA A 56 -12.21 4.07 10.90
C ALA A 56 -13.67 3.57 10.92
N TYR A 57 -13.90 2.33 11.39
CA TYR A 57 -15.25 1.77 11.52
C TYR A 57 -16.11 2.60 12.47
N PHE A 58 -15.56 3.02 13.62
CA PHE A 58 -16.30 3.85 14.57
C PHE A 58 -16.64 5.22 13.98
N ASP A 59 -15.66 5.91 13.39
CA ASP A 59 -15.81 7.28 12.90
C ASP A 59 -16.72 7.38 11.67
N THR A 60 -16.83 6.32 10.88
CA THR A 60 -17.77 6.20 9.75
C THR A 60 -19.19 5.79 10.19
N GLY A 61 -19.45 5.68 11.49
CA GLY A 61 -20.77 5.40 12.04
C GLY A 61 -21.10 3.91 12.19
N GLY A 62 -20.07 3.06 12.24
CA GLY A 62 -20.19 1.63 12.47
C GLY A 62 -20.95 1.30 13.75
N SER A 63 -21.85 0.32 13.65
CA SER A 63 -22.73 -0.07 14.77
C SER A 63 -22.09 -1.12 15.67
N GLY A 64 -22.52 -1.20 16.94
CA GLY A 64 -22.10 -2.25 17.87
C GLY A 64 -20.76 -2.02 18.58
N MET A 65 -20.20 -0.81 18.47
CA MET A 65 -19.10 -0.31 19.32
C MET A 65 -19.61 0.79 20.24
N LYS A 66 -19.01 0.91 21.42
CA LYS A 66 -19.26 2.00 22.38
C LYS A 66 -18.37 3.21 22.11
N GLY A 67 -17.30 3.05 21.32
CA GLY A 67 -16.37 4.13 20.99
C GLY A 67 -15.39 4.43 22.11
N THR A 68 -15.04 3.43 22.91
CA THR A 68 -14.10 3.58 24.03
C THR A 68 -12.72 3.07 23.65
N LEU A 69 -11.66 3.79 24.03
CA LEU A 69 -10.27 3.35 23.86
C LEU A 69 -10.07 1.91 24.36
N GLY A 70 -9.40 1.09 23.56
CA GLY A 70 -9.17 -0.33 23.84
C GLY A 70 -10.34 -1.26 23.51
N GLU A 71 -11.45 -0.75 22.99
CA GLU A 71 -12.54 -1.61 22.50
C GLU A 71 -12.17 -2.22 21.14
N ALA A 72 -12.38 -3.53 21.00
CA ALA A 72 -12.04 -4.29 19.80
C ALA A 72 -13.26 -4.66 18.93
N LEU A 73 -13.03 -4.74 17.62
CA LEU A 73 -13.96 -5.30 16.64
C LEU A 73 -14.11 -6.82 16.81
N ASN A 74 -13.10 -7.53 17.33
CA ASN A 74 -13.08 -8.99 17.46
C ASN A 74 -13.29 -9.66 16.10
N CYS A 75 -12.40 -9.35 15.16
CA CYS A 75 -12.48 -9.79 13.78
C CYS A 75 -12.14 -11.27 13.59
N THR A 76 -13.16 -12.13 13.51
CA THR A 76 -12.99 -13.60 13.43
C THR A 76 -13.52 -14.23 12.14
N ALA A 77 -13.95 -13.45 11.16
CA ALA A 77 -14.36 -14.04 9.89
C ALA A 77 -13.14 -14.55 9.11
N ASN A 78 -13.38 -15.38 8.09
CA ASN A 78 -12.29 -15.98 7.32
C ASN A 78 -12.51 -15.82 5.82
N ASP A 79 -13.32 -14.84 5.39
CA ASP A 79 -13.71 -14.72 3.99
C ASP A 79 -12.57 -14.25 3.08
N VAL A 80 -11.72 -13.36 3.60
CA VAL A 80 -10.54 -12.78 2.95
C VAL A 80 -9.37 -12.83 3.94
N GLU A 81 -8.21 -13.30 3.49
CA GLU A 81 -7.01 -13.38 4.33
C GLU A 81 -5.73 -13.15 3.50
N ILE A 82 -4.76 -12.44 4.07
CA ILE A 82 -3.37 -12.49 3.61
C ILE A 82 -2.74 -13.76 4.17
N THR A 83 -2.31 -14.65 3.29
CA THR A 83 -1.73 -15.95 3.66
C THR A 83 -0.22 -15.93 3.69
N GLN A 84 0.40 -14.99 2.97
CA GLN A 84 1.84 -14.88 2.86
C GLN A 84 2.25 -13.48 2.42
N VAL A 85 3.35 -12.99 2.99
CA VAL A 85 4.11 -11.85 2.48
C VAL A 85 5.50 -12.36 2.12
N ILE A 86 5.96 -12.08 0.91
CA ILE A 86 7.26 -12.50 0.38
C ILE A 86 8.11 -11.25 0.16
N PRO A 87 8.90 -10.82 1.17
CA PRO A 87 9.84 -9.71 1.05
C PRO A 87 10.78 -9.85 -0.15
N LYS A 88 10.91 -8.78 -0.93
CA LYS A 88 11.86 -8.68 -2.04
C LYS A 88 12.97 -7.69 -1.71
N GLU A 89 12.60 -6.47 -1.32
CA GLU A 89 13.54 -5.36 -1.07
C GLU A 89 13.01 -4.43 0.02
N ILE A 90 13.90 -3.80 0.78
CA ILE A 90 13.57 -2.65 1.63
C ILE A 90 13.84 -1.37 0.85
N ILE A 91 12.87 -0.46 0.83
CA ILE A 91 13.02 0.87 0.23
C ILE A 91 13.58 1.82 1.29
N LEU A 92 14.76 2.36 1.02
CA LEU A 92 15.49 3.25 1.91
C LEU A 92 14.97 4.69 1.81
N PRO A 93 15.23 5.56 2.81
CA PRO A 93 14.74 6.95 2.81
C PRO A 93 15.25 7.81 1.64
N ASP A 94 16.34 7.42 1.00
CA ASP A 94 16.88 8.09 -0.20
C ASP A 94 16.24 7.60 -1.52
N GLY A 95 15.26 6.69 -1.42
CA GLY A 95 14.56 6.08 -2.55
C GLY A 95 15.30 4.91 -3.19
N SER A 96 16.47 4.51 -2.68
CA SER A 96 17.16 3.31 -3.15
C SER A 96 16.58 2.03 -2.55
N SER A 97 16.74 0.91 -3.25
CA SER A 97 16.35 -0.41 -2.75
C SER A 97 17.53 -1.18 -2.14
N SER A 98 17.25 -1.95 -1.10
CA SER A 98 18.21 -2.88 -0.47
C SER A 98 17.64 -4.29 -0.44
N GLY A 99 18.37 -5.26 -1.01
CA GLY A 99 18.07 -6.69 -0.84
C GLY A 99 18.48 -7.26 0.53
N ASN A 100 19.07 -6.44 1.41
CA ASN A 100 19.32 -6.83 2.79
C ASN A 100 18.05 -6.61 3.62
N LEU A 101 17.28 -7.70 3.78
CA LEU A 101 16.00 -7.74 4.49
C LEU A 101 16.21 -7.65 6.01
N THR A 102 16.55 -6.46 6.49
CA THR A 102 16.73 -6.19 7.92
C THR A 102 16.05 -4.88 8.34
N CYS A 103 15.37 -4.89 9.48
CA CYS A 103 14.73 -3.70 10.06
C CYS A 103 15.23 -3.42 11.47
N THR A 104 15.05 -2.19 11.94
CA THR A 104 15.38 -1.78 13.32
C THR A 104 14.11 -1.90 14.15
N LEU A 105 14.14 -2.67 15.25
CA LEU A 105 12.99 -2.85 16.13
C LEU A 105 12.42 -1.49 16.59
N GLY A 106 11.11 -1.33 16.49
CA GLY A 106 10.38 -0.11 16.86
C GLY A 106 10.43 1.02 15.82
N GLU A 107 11.11 0.83 14.69
CA GLU A 107 11.10 1.79 13.57
C GLU A 107 10.21 1.30 12.43
N THR A 108 9.54 2.23 11.74
CA THR A 108 8.85 1.89 10.50
C THR A 108 9.84 1.73 9.35
N PHE A 109 9.48 0.92 8.38
CA PHE A 109 10.26 0.75 7.15
C PHE A 109 9.33 0.48 5.96
N LYS A 110 9.78 0.87 4.77
CA LYS A 110 9.08 0.59 3.52
C LYS A 110 9.56 -0.73 2.94
N LEU A 111 8.63 -1.64 2.69
CA LEU A 111 8.87 -2.97 2.19
C LEU A 111 8.28 -3.09 0.78
N LYS A 112 9.06 -3.62 -0.15
CA LYS A 112 8.58 -4.16 -1.42
C LYS A 112 8.44 -5.67 -1.29
N ALA A 113 7.24 -6.21 -1.50
CA ALA A 113 6.96 -7.64 -1.34
C ALA A 113 5.84 -8.13 -2.26
N ASP A 114 5.76 -9.45 -2.46
CA ASP A 114 4.54 -10.06 -3.00
C ASP A 114 3.61 -10.43 -1.84
N ILE A 115 2.35 -10.03 -1.93
CA ILE A 115 1.33 -10.35 -0.92
C ILE A 115 0.34 -11.33 -1.53
N ARG A 116 0.22 -12.53 -0.95
CA ARG A 116 -0.78 -13.53 -1.36
C ARG A 116 -2.05 -13.34 -0.55
N VAL A 117 -3.16 -13.17 -1.26
CA VAL A 117 -4.48 -13.06 -0.67
C VAL A 117 -5.31 -14.27 -1.06
N ARG A 118 -5.96 -14.90 -0.08
CA ARG A 118 -6.90 -16.00 -0.28
C ARG A 118 -8.34 -15.55 -0.07
N ALA A 119 -9.20 -16.02 -0.97
CA ALA A 119 -10.64 -15.87 -0.93
C ALA A 119 -11.31 -17.18 -0.48
N ASN A 120 -11.91 -17.20 0.70
CA ASN A 120 -12.69 -18.36 1.14
C ASN A 120 -14.18 -18.23 0.78
N ALA A 121 -14.66 -17.00 0.59
CA ALA A 121 -16.02 -16.72 0.12
C ALA A 121 -16.09 -16.64 -1.41
N ALA A 122 -17.30 -16.83 -1.97
CA ALA A 122 -17.51 -16.81 -3.43
C ALA A 122 -17.20 -15.44 -4.04
N GLU A 123 -17.71 -14.38 -3.43
CA GLU A 123 -17.53 -12.99 -3.87
C GLU A 123 -17.37 -12.09 -2.65
N ARG A 124 -16.46 -11.11 -2.70
CA ARG A 124 -16.31 -10.04 -1.70
C ARG A 124 -15.91 -8.76 -2.42
N TRP A 125 -16.42 -7.64 -1.91
CA TRP A 125 -16.21 -6.34 -2.52
C TRP A 125 -15.31 -5.48 -1.64
N ASP A 126 -14.61 -4.56 -2.28
CA ASP A 126 -13.87 -3.49 -1.61
C ASP A 126 -12.82 -3.98 -0.61
N THR A 127 -12.04 -5.01 -0.95
CA THR A 127 -11.10 -5.59 0.01
C THR A 127 -10.03 -4.59 0.42
N THR A 128 -9.83 -4.43 1.73
CA THR A 128 -8.93 -3.43 2.31
C THR A 128 -8.14 -4.05 3.45
N PHE A 129 -6.85 -3.78 3.54
CA PHE A 129 -6.01 -4.31 4.61
C PHE A 129 -5.40 -3.18 5.42
N TYR A 130 -5.56 -3.22 6.73
CA TYR A 130 -4.97 -2.27 7.66
C TYR A 130 -3.74 -2.91 8.28
N VAL A 131 -2.60 -2.23 8.23
CA VAL A 131 -1.34 -2.71 8.81
C VAL A 131 -0.79 -1.68 9.80
N PRO A 132 -0.33 -2.10 11.00
CA PRO A 132 0.20 -1.17 11.99
C PRO A 132 1.47 -0.43 11.56
N ARG A 133 1.62 0.78 12.10
CA ARG A 133 2.81 1.64 11.96
C ARG A 133 3.43 2.03 13.30
N LYS A 134 2.88 1.53 14.41
CA LYS A 134 3.33 1.81 15.76
C LYS A 134 3.38 0.52 16.55
N GLU A 135 4.25 0.49 17.55
CA GLU A 135 4.39 -0.69 18.38
C GLU A 135 3.12 -0.99 19.20
N ASN A 136 2.79 -2.27 19.38
CA ASN A 136 1.66 -2.78 20.16
C ASN A 136 0.30 -2.23 19.69
N VAL A 137 0.15 -2.03 18.37
CA VAL A 137 -1.10 -1.61 17.74
C VAL A 137 -1.74 -2.80 17.01
N ASP A 138 -2.96 -3.15 17.42
CA ASP A 138 -3.83 -4.07 16.68
C ASP A 138 -4.86 -3.26 15.87
N PRO A 139 -4.94 -3.40 14.53
CA PRO A 139 -5.85 -2.58 13.75
C PRO A 139 -7.33 -2.73 14.14
N ASP A 140 -7.69 -3.82 14.82
CA ASP A 140 -9.04 -4.13 15.28
C ASP A 140 -9.43 -3.45 16.61
N VAL A 141 -8.51 -2.73 17.24
CA VAL A 141 -8.70 -2.01 18.51
C VAL A 141 -8.81 -0.49 18.30
N ILE A 142 -9.71 0.16 19.03
CA ILE A 142 -9.83 1.63 19.05
C ILE A 142 -8.65 2.26 19.79
N TYR A 143 -7.84 3.05 19.08
CA TYR A 143 -6.76 3.88 19.63
C TYR A 143 -7.04 5.38 19.52
N GLN A 144 -7.99 5.80 18.66
CA GLN A 144 -8.26 7.20 18.30
C GLN A 144 -7.00 7.92 17.84
N ASP A 145 -6.21 7.24 17.01
CA ASP A 145 -4.90 7.70 16.55
C ASP A 145 -4.84 7.62 15.03
N GLY A 146 -4.95 8.78 14.38
CA GLY A 146 -4.97 8.91 12.93
C GLY A 146 -3.64 8.59 12.24
N ASP A 147 -2.59 8.24 13.00
CA ASP A 147 -1.28 7.87 12.47
C ASP A 147 -0.88 6.43 12.81
N ALA A 148 -1.78 5.64 13.42
CA ALA A 148 -1.43 4.33 13.98
C ALA A 148 -1.25 3.21 12.95
N CYS A 149 -1.86 3.35 11.77
CA CYS A 149 -1.83 2.34 10.70
C CYS A 149 -1.45 2.96 9.34
N SER A 150 -1.15 2.10 8.36
CA SER A 150 -1.30 2.37 6.93
C SER A 150 -2.38 1.45 6.37
N VAL A 151 -2.85 1.77 5.16
CA VAL A 151 -3.90 1.02 4.49
C VAL A 151 -3.36 0.49 3.17
N LEU A 152 -3.36 -0.83 3.01
CA LEU A 152 -3.07 -1.48 1.75
C LEU A 152 -4.39 -1.59 1.00
N LEU A 153 -4.56 -0.72 0.01
CA LEU A 153 -5.72 -0.72 -0.86
C LEU A 153 -5.35 -1.35 -2.20
N PRO A 154 -5.80 -2.58 -2.50
CA PRO A 154 -5.61 -3.19 -3.81
C PRO A 154 -6.18 -2.31 -4.92
N VAL A 155 -5.39 -2.08 -5.97
CA VAL A 155 -5.87 -1.41 -7.17
C VAL A 155 -6.72 -2.41 -7.94
N PRO A 156 -8.02 -2.14 -8.16
CA PRO A 156 -8.84 -3.02 -8.97
C PRO A 156 -8.36 -2.95 -10.42
N VAL A 157 -8.03 -4.11 -10.95
CA VAL A 157 -7.67 -4.21 -12.36
C VAL A 157 -8.92 -4.59 -13.13
N GLY A 158 -9.38 -3.68 -14.00
CA GLY A 158 -10.29 -4.06 -15.07
C GLY A 158 -9.61 -5.09 -15.97
N ALA A 159 -10.34 -6.11 -16.43
CA ALA A 159 -9.82 -7.23 -17.24
C ALA A 159 -9.15 -6.84 -18.59
N GLY A 160 -8.85 -5.56 -18.84
CA GLY A 160 -8.10 -5.08 -20.00
C GLY A 160 -6.93 -4.18 -19.58
N GLY A 161 -5.71 -4.61 -19.89
CA GLY A 161 -4.48 -3.84 -19.70
C GLY A 161 -3.33 -4.65 -19.09
N PHE A 162 -3.68 -5.66 -18.30
CA PHE A 162 -2.72 -6.51 -17.59
C PHE A 162 -2.51 -7.84 -18.30
N ASP A 163 -1.39 -8.48 -18.01
CA ASP A 163 -1.11 -9.85 -18.45
C ASP A 163 -2.22 -10.76 -17.87
N PRO A 164 -2.98 -11.49 -18.71
CA PRO A 164 -4.04 -12.40 -18.24
C PRO A 164 -3.54 -13.53 -17.33
N ASP A 165 -2.21 -13.76 -17.28
CA ASP A 165 -1.60 -14.73 -16.36
C ASP A 165 -1.40 -14.15 -14.94
N PHE A 166 -1.68 -12.85 -14.74
CA PHE A 166 -1.51 -12.15 -13.47
C PHE A 166 -2.85 -12.05 -12.73
N LEU A 167 -3.02 -12.83 -11.67
CA LEU A 167 -4.22 -12.79 -10.83
C LEU A 167 -4.12 -11.61 -9.86
N VAL A 168 -5.06 -10.68 -9.98
CA VAL A 168 -5.17 -9.41 -9.23
C VAL A 168 -6.51 -9.27 -8.55
N ALA A 169 -6.61 -8.29 -7.66
CA ALA A 169 -7.90 -7.81 -7.22
C ALA A 169 -8.70 -7.30 -8.42
N GLN A 170 -9.98 -7.67 -8.45
CA GLN A 170 -10.85 -7.52 -9.62
C GLN A 170 -11.58 -6.18 -9.56
N GLN A 171 -12.14 -5.79 -10.71
CA GLN A 171 -13.04 -4.65 -10.82
C GLN A 171 -14.43 -5.17 -11.20
N LEU A 172 -15.35 -5.29 -10.23
CA LEU A 172 -16.68 -5.88 -10.43
C LEU A 172 -17.81 -4.85 -10.37
N ASP A 173 -17.64 -3.71 -9.70
CA ASP A 173 -18.74 -2.75 -9.46
C ASP A 173 -18.46 -1.30 -9.87
N GLY A 174 -17.22 -1.00 -10.26
CA GLY A 174 -16.80 0.25 -10.89
C GLY A 174 -16.14 1.25 -9.95
N ASP A 175 -15.88 0.89 -8.69
CA ASP A 175 -15.30 1.80 -7.71
C ASP A 175 -13.77 1.70 -7.61
N ALA A 176 -13.15 2.39 -6.64
CA ALA A 176 -11.69 2.47 -6.54
C ALA A 176 -11.04 1.23 -5.91
N CYS A 177 -11.80 0.26 -5.43
CA CYS A 177 -11.30 -0.77 -4.55
C CYS A 177 -11.33 -2.17 -5.17
N GLY A 178 -10.38 -2.99 -4.75
CA GLY A 178 -10.21 -4.32 -5.30
C GLY A 178 -11.24 -5.33 -4.82
N ASP A 179 -11.94 -5.94 -5.76
CA ASP A 179 -12.92 -6.99 -5.51
C ASP A 179 -12.33 -8.39 -5.62
N ILE A 180 -13.11 -9.37 -5.19
CA ILE A 180 -12.81 -10.78 -5.28
C ILE A 180 -14.01 -11.52 -5.85
N LYS A 181 -13.78 -12.28 -6.93
CA LYS A 181 -14.64 -13.37 -7.37
C LYS A 181 -13.85 -14.65 -7.44
N LYS A 182 -14.07 -15.52 -6.46
CA LYS A 182 -13.31 -16.76 -6.23
C LYS A 182 -13.33 -17.70 -7.44
N SER A 183 -14.41 -17.72 -8.23
CA SER A 183 -14.48 -18.53 -9.45
C SER A 183 -13.51 -18.12 -10.56
N GLU A 184 -12.95 -16.92 -10.46
CA GLU A 184 -11.98 -16.36 -11.41
C GLU A 184 -10.53 -16.45 -10.88
N LEU A 185 -10.34 -17.01 -9.68
CA LEU A 185 -9.03 -17.21 -9.06
C LEU A 185 -8.50 -18.63 -9.30
N THR A 186 -7.17 -18.77 -9.32
CA THR A 186 -6.52 -20.08 -9.27
C THR A 186 -6.18 -20.41 -7.83
N ALA A 187 -6.56 -21.61 -7.38
CA ALA A 187 -6.38 -22.05 -5.99
C ALA A 187 -6.99 -21.09 -4.95
N ASP A 188 -8.05 -20.38 -5.34
CA ASP A 188 -8.74 -19.39 -4.52
C ASP A 188 -7.87 -18.20 -4.09
N GLU A 189 -6.77 -17.94 -4.81
CA GLU A 189 -5.77 -16.93 -4.45
C GLU A 189 -5.48 -15.95 -5.59
N TYR A 190 -5.06 -14.74 -5.22
CA TYR A 190 -4.42 -13.77 -6.10
C TYR A 190 -3.18 -13.18 -5.41
N THR A 191 -2.31 -12.53 -6.18
CA THR A 191 -1.07 -11.94 -5.66
C THR A 191 -0.98 -10.47 -6.00
N LEU A 192 -0.74 -9.64 -4.99
CA LEU A 192 -0.34 -8.25 -5.16
C LEU A 192 1.18 -8.24 -5.36
N GLU A 193 1.65 -8.42 -6.60
CA GLU A 193 3.10 -8.52 -6.85
C GLU A 193 3.79 -7.17 -6.76
N ASP A 194 4.98 -7.15 -6.19
CA ASP A 194 5.81 -5.95 -6.07
C ASP A 194 5.13 -4.80 -5.30
N ALA A 195 4.20 -5.12 -4.39
CA ALA A 195 3.52 -4.17 -3.52
C ALA A 195 4.52 -3.43 -2.61
N VAL A 196 4.45 -2.10 -2.60
CA VAL A 196 5.30 -1.24 -1.77
C VAL A 196 4.47 -0.56 -0.69
N PHE A 197 4.78 -0.84 0.57
CA PHE A 197 4.02 -0.35 1.71
C PHE A 197 4.90 -0.14 2.95
N GLU A 198 4.42 0.68 3.88
CA GLU A 198 5.13 1.00 5.12
C GLU A 198 4.51 0.28 6.32
N ILE A 199 5.34 -0.42 7.10
CA ILE A 199 4.95 -1.13 8.33
C ILE A 199 5.93 -0.83 9.47
N ILE A 200 5.51 -1.11 10.70
CA ILE A 200 6.38 -1.14 11.88
C ILE A 200 7.25 -2.41 11.90
N CYS A 201 8.48 -2.30 12.39
CA CYS A 201 9.34 -3.45 12.71
C CYS A 201 9.07 -3.91 14.15
N GLU A 202 8.32 -4.99 14.31
CA GLU A 202 7.99 -5.62 15.60
C GLU A 202 8.43 -7.08 15.63
N ASP A 203 8.64 -7.63 16.82
CA ASP A 203 9.04 -9.03 17.06
C ASP A 203 8.43 -9.48 18.39
N ASP A 204 7.11 -9.68 18.40
CA ASP A 204 6.35 -10.11 19.58
C ASP A 204 6.74 -11.52 20.01
N GLY A 205 7.16 -12.35 19.04
CA GLY A 205 7.63 -13.71 19.23
C GLY A 205 9.05 -13.86 19.77
N LEU A 206 9.86 -12.79 19.73
CA LEU A 206 11.30 -12.77 20.03
C LEU A 206 12.09 -13.81 19.23
N ASP A 207 11.70 -14.07 17.98
CA ASP A 207 12.34 -15.05 17.10
C ASP A 207 13.38 -14.40 16.15
N GLY A 208 13.51 -13.07 16.20
CA GLY A 208 14.45 -12.29 15.40
C GLY A 208 13.96 -12.02 13.98
N GLN A 209 12.70 -12.33 13.66
CA GLN A 209 12.02 -11.94 12.44
C GLN A 209 10.97 -10.86 12.74
N ALA A 210 10.69 -10.03 11.74
CA ALA A 210 9.62 -9.06 11.85
C ALA A 210 8.25 -9.74 11.74
N ASP A 211 7.30 -9.27 12.53
CA ASP A 211 5.92 -9.71 12.47
C ASP A 211 5.13 -8.89 11.44
N PHE A 212 4.26 -9.57 10.71
CA PHE A 212 3.26 -8.95 9.84
C PHE A 212 1.89 -9.09 10.49
N ASN A 213 1.51 -8.06 11.25
CA ASN A 213 0.18 -7.92 11.80
C ASN A 213 -0.71 -7.16 10.82
N TYR A 214 -1.92 -7.66 10.56
CA TYR A 214 -2.87 -6.97 9.72
C TYR A 214 -4.31 -7.31 10.10
N CYS A 215 -5.23 -6.44 9.66
CA CYS A 215 -6.64 -6.77 9.57
C CYS A 215 -7.19 -6.52 8.17
N ALA A 216 -7.87 -7.52 7.60
CA ALA A 216 -8.67 -7.39 6.40
C ALA A 216 -10.09 -6.92 6.74
N ALA A 217 -10.62 -6.01 5.93
CA ALA A 217 -11.99 -5.55 5.90
C ALA A 217 -12.56 -5.70 4.48
N TRP A 218 -13.87 -5.88 4.37
CA TRP A 218 -14.56 -6.00 3.09
C TRP A 218 -16.03 -5.65 3.21
N ASP A 219 -16.64 -5.47 2.05
CA ASP A 219 -18.08 -5.44 1.88
C ASP A 219 -18.63 -6.82 1.47
N ASN A 220 -19.84 -7.11 1.93
CA ASN A 220 -20.58 -8.33 1.62
C ASN A 220 -21.72 -8.10 0.62
N ILE A 221 -21.84 -6.90 0.07
CA ILE A 221 -22.75 -6.53 -1.01
C ILE A 221 -22.02 -5.62 -2.00
N GLU A 222 -22.46 -5.64 -3.26
CA GLU A 222 -22.00 -4.76 -4.34
C GLU A 222 -22.47 -3.32 -4.10
N ARG A 223 -21.54 -2.37 -3.99
CA ARG A 223 -21.84 -0.95 -3.76
C ARG A 223 -20.67 -0.07 -4.21
N ASP A 224 -20.98 0.96 -4.98
CA ASP A 224 -20.04 2.04 -5.32
C ASP A 224 -19.86 2.97 -4.09
N ASN A 225 -19.09 2.52 -3.10
CA ASN A 225 -18.84 3.28 -1.87
C ASN A 225 -17.40 3.26 -1.37
N CYS A 226 -16.47 2.73 -2.15
CA CYS A 226 -15.07 2.67 -1.79
C CYS A 226 -14.23 3.68 -2.59
N SER A 227 -13.31 4.35 -1.89
CA SER A 227 -12.45 5.39 -2.47
C SER A 227 -11.05 5.37 -1.86
N GLU A 228 -10.05 5.65 -2.68
CA GLU A 228 -8.64 5.80 -2.36
C GLU A 228 -8.28 7.15 -1.70
N ASP A 229 -9.05 8.21 -2.00
CA ASP A 229 -8.74 9.60 -1.63
C ASP A 229 -9.63 10.13 -0.48
N SER A 230 -10.15 9.22 0.34
CA SER A 230 -11.06 9.46 1.46
C SER A 230 -10.30 9.71 2.78
N ALA A 231 -10.97 10.30 3.79
CA ALA A 231 -10.42 10.40 5.15
C ALA A 231 -10.17 9.01 5.77
N TYR A 232 -11.01 8.04 5.40
CA TYR A 232 -10.86 6.62 5.68
C TYR A 232 -10.86 5.90 4.33
N PRO A 233 -9.69 5.79 3.69
CA PRO A 233 -9.60 5.20 2.36
C PRO A 233 -9.83 3.70 2.42
N GLY A 234 -10.36 3.15 1.34
CA GLY A 234 -10.81 1.76 1.30
C GLY A 234 -12.13 1.52 2.03
N GLN A 235 -12.37 0.26 2.34
CA GLN A 235 -13.55 -0.25 3.00
C GLN A 235 -13.28 -0.48 4.49
N VAL A 236 -14.10 0.17 5.31
CA VAL A 236 -14.28 -0.27 6.70
C VAL A 236 -15.15 -1.53 6.72
N PRO A 237 -15.05 -2.42 7.72
CA PRO A 237 -15.91 -3.60 7.78
C PRO A 237 -17.39 -3.23 7.62
N ASN A 238 -18.14 -3.82 6.67
CA ASN A 238 -19.57 -3.50 6.48
C ASN A 238 -20.36 -3.60 7.80
N ASN A 239 -19.98 -4.57 8.63
CA ASN A 239 -20.37 -4.66 10.03
C ASN A 239 -19.24 -5.32 10.83
N LYS A 240 -19.37 -5.36 12.15
CA LYS A 240 -18.40 -5.94 13.10
C LYS A 240 -17.92 -7.37 12.77
N SER A 241 -18.65 -8.13 11.95
CA SER A 241 -18.27 -9.50 11.55
C SER A 241 -17.61 -9.61 10.17
N LYS A 242 -17.41 -8.51 9.44
CA LYS A 242 -16.84 -8.50 8.07
C LYS A 242 -15.39 -8.05 8.07
N CYS A 243 -14.63 -8.71 8.95
CA CYS A 243 -13.20 -8.51 9.08
C CYS A 243 -12.51 -9.75 9.63
N LYS A 244 -11.21 -9.86 9.33
CA LYS A 244 -10.29 -10.87 9.86
C LYS A 244 -9.01 -10.18 10.27
N CYS A 245 -8.46 -10.51 11.44
CA CYS A 245 -7.10 -10.12 11.79
C CYS A 245 -6.23 -11.37 11.91
N ASP A 246 -4.95 -11.21 11.57
CA ASP A 246 -3.95 -12.27 11.70
C ASP A 246 -2.56 -11.67 11.89
N ASN A 247 -1.66 -12.49 12.43
CA ASN A 247 -0.26 -12.14 12.64
C ASN A 247 0.62 -13.34 12.32
N PHE A 248 1.64 -13.13 11.50
CA PHE A 248 2.67 -14.12 11.23
C PHE A 248 4.02 -13.47 10.90
N ASN A 249 5.09 -14.23 11.11
CA ASN A 249 6.45 -13.77 10.89
C ASN A 249 6.75 -13.68 9.38
N ILE A 250 7.43 -12.62 8.98
CA ILE A 250 7.96 -12.45 7.62
C ILE A 250 9.49 -12.55 7.64
N PRO A 251 10.14 -12.99 6.53
CA PRO A 251 11.59 -13.16 6.48
C PRO A 251 12.34 -11.82 6.34
N VAL A 252 12.08 -10.88 7.24
CA VAL A 252 12.81 -9.64 7.47
C VAL A 252 13.42 -9.74 8.87
N PHE A 253 14.73 -9.65 9.00
CA PHE A 253 15.42 -9.92 10.26
C PHE A 253 15.61 -8.66 11.09
N ILE A 254 15.44 -8.79 12.41
CA ILE A 254 15.69 -7.69 13.34
C ILE A 254 17.20 -7.42 13.42
N LYS A 255 17.61 -6.16 13.22
CA LYS A 255 19.00 -5.75 13.41
C LYS A 255 19.38 -5.96 14.88
N PRO A 256 20.50 -6.65 15.17
CA PRO A 256 20.96 -6.76 16.55
C PRO A 256 21.29 -5.37 17.08
N ASN A 257 21.01 -5.14 18.36
CA ASN A 257 21.42 -3.92 19.04
C ASN A 257 22.91 -3.68 18.83
N PRO A 258 23.32 -2.44 18.50
CA PRO A 258 24.74 -2.13 18.41
C PRO A 258 25.41 -2.43 19.75
N PRO A 259 26.63 -2.98 19.76
CA PRO A 259 27.29 -3.32 21.00
C PRO A 259 27.54 -2.06 21.83
N THR A 260 27.35 -2.17 23.14
CA THR A 260 27.45 -1.03 24.06
C THR A 260 28.92 -0.73 24.35
N VAL A 261 29.44 0.40 23.86
CA VAL A 261 30.81 0.82 24.16
C VAL A 261 30.88 1.45 25.55
N LEU A 262 31.52 0.75 26.49
CA LEU A 262 31.79 1.24 27.83
C LEU A 262 33.18 1.90 27.87
N LYS A 263 33.24 3.17 28.27
CA LYS A 263 34.48 3.93 28.46
C LYS A 263 34.71 4.18 29.95
N SER A 264 35.86 3.75 30.46
CA SER A 264 36.32 4.07 31.82
C SER A 264 37.63 4.87 31.75
N VAL A 265 37.90 5.66 32.79
CA VAL A 265 39.12 6.48 32.91
C VAL A 265 39.73 6.31 34.30
N GLU A 266 41.06 6.16 34.36
CA GLU A 266 41.80 6.06 35.60
C GLU A 266 43.12 6.85 35.55
N PRO A 267 43.41 7.72 36.54
CA PRO A 267 42.52 8.13 37.63
C PRO A 267 41.39 9.04 37.12
N ALA A 268 40.27 9.16 37.84
CA ALA A 268 39.13 10.01 37.43
C ALA A 268 39.44 11.52 37.49
N SER A 269 40.48 11.91 38.23
CA SER A 269 40.96 13.29 38.35
C SER A 269 42.44 13.29 38.71
N SER A 270 43.14 14.39 38.40
CA SER A 270 44.53 14.61 38.81
C SER A 270 44.75 16.09 39.15
N ASN A 271 45.75 16.38 39.99
CA ASN A 271 46.06 17.75 40.43
C ASN A 271 47.07 18.41 39.49
N GLU A 272 46.77 19.63 39.06
CA GLU A 272 47.64 20.40 38.17
C GLU A 272 49.04 20.68 38.77
N PRO A 273 50.09 20.85 37.93
CA PRO A 273 50.06 20.98 36.46
C PRO A 273 50.25 19.65 35.69
N ALA A 274 50.21 18.50 36.35
CA ALA A 274 50.51 17.21 35.71
C ALA A 274 49.43 16.16 36.00
N GLY A 275 49.23 15.24 35.07
CA GLY A 275 48.33 14.11 35.23
C GLY A 275 48.32 13.23 33.99
N THR A 276 48.38 11.91 34.19
CA THR A 276 48.22 10.93 33.12
C THR A 276 46.92 10.18 33.34
N PHE A 277 46.04 10.22 32.35
CA PHE A 277 44.75 9.52 32.36
C PHE A 277 44.83 8.32 31.42
N LYS A 278 44.52 7.14 31.92
CA LYS A 278 44.36 5.93 31.13
C LYS A 278 42.88 5.73 30.84
N TYR A 279 42.52 5.74 29.57
CA TYR A 279 41.17 5.39 29.12
C TYR A 279 41.13 3.93 28.71
N THR A 280 40.15 3.19 29.21
CA THR A 280 39.88 1.81 28.79
C THR A 280 38.53 1.79 28.10
N LEU A 281 38.49 1.26 26.88
CA LEU A 281 37.25 0.99 26.15
C LEU A 281 36.98 -0.52 26.15
N THR A 282 35.74 -0.89 26.43
CA THR A 282 35.23 -2.27 26.37
C THR A 282 33.95 -2.28 25.53
N ILE A 283 33.78 -3.33 24.72
CA ILE A 283 32.66 -3.56 23.82
C ILE A 283 31.95 -4.83 24.28
#